data_AF-A0A819XYN3-F1
#
_entry.id   AF-A0A819XYN3-F1
#
_cell.length_a   1.000
_cell.length_b   1.000
_cell.length_c   1.000
_cell.angle_alpha   90.00
_cell.angle_beta   90.00
_cell.angle_gamma   90.00
#
_symmetry.space_group_name_H-M   'P 1'
#
loop_
_entity.id
_entity.type
_entity.pdbx_description
1 polymer ?
#
loop_
_entity_poly.entity_id
_entity_poly.type
_entity_poly.pdbx_seq_one_letter_code
_entity_poly.pdbx_strand_id
1 'polypeptide(L)'
;TGGDLTSTTPGPSDRGQCYFYGQVSDVTSMWQYVNMASSINPVLIDNQTVRFNFSAWIGGYSSQDDNVQVSLTFINQLNQAVGSTSVLGPVLAVDRGSVSELLFKQTSGLVPTSARSSLVTVTITRTAGISDNDGCVDNIALYFYQ
;
A
#
# COMPACT_ATOMS: atom_id res chain seq x y z
N THR A 1 17.69 9.67 -11.41
CA THR A 1 16.71 8.68 -11.90
C THR A 1 17.33 7.32 -11.64
N GLY A 2 16.66 6.43 -10.89
CA GLY A 2 17.30 5.21 -10.38
C GLY A 2 16.35 4.05 -10.08
N GLY A 3 15.12 4.10 -10.58
CA GLY A 3 14.22 2.94 -10.52
C GLY A 3 14.18 2.22 -11.87
N ASP A 4 13.94 0.90 -11.83
CA ASP A 4 14.05 0.01 -12.99
C ASP A 4 12.81 -0.09 -13.89
N LEU A 5 11.72 0.60 -13.53
CA LEU A 5 10.49 0.62 -14.32
C LEU A 5 10.52 1.79 -15.30
N THR A 6 10.04 1.54 -16.52
CA THR A 6 9.96 2.54 -17.59
C THR A 6 8.53 3.05 -17.75
N SER A 7 8.35 4.11 -18.55
CA SER A 7 7.01 4.60 -18.92
C SER A 7 6.15 3.56 -19.64
N THR A 8 6.75 2.54 -20.25
CA THR A 8 6.06 1.46 -20.96
C THR A 8 5.79 0.23 -20.11
N THR A 9 6.36 0.16 -18.90
CA THR A 9 6.10 -0.94 -17.95
C THR A 9 4.60 -0.96 -17.60
N PRO A 10 3.89 -2.10 -17.70
CA PRO A 10 2.49 -2.18 -17.31
C PRO A 10 2.27 -1.77 -15.85
N GLY A 11 1.15 -1.12 -15.57
CA GLY A 11 0.87 -0.46 -14.29
C GLY A 11 -0.28 0.56 -14.43
N PRO A 12 -0.42 1.51 -13.48
CA PRO A 12 -1.53 2.46 -13.51
C PRO A 12 -1.61 3.22 -14.83
N SER A 13 -2.80 3.29 -15.42
CA SER A 13 -3.03 4.00 -16.68
C SER A 13 -2.99 5.52 -16.51
N ASP A 14 -3.24 6.00 -15.28
CA ASP A 14 -3.26 7.40 -14.84
C ASP A 14 -1.98 7.77 -14.05
N ARG A 15 -0.88 7.08 -14.31
CA ARG A 15 0.39 7.26 -13.57
C ARG A 15 0.96 8.67 -13.68
N GLY A 16 1.64 9.08 -12.61
CA GLY A 16 2.45 10.29 -12.58
C GLY A 16 3.81 10.12 -13.28
N GLN A 17 4.74 11.04 -12.98
CA GLN A 17 6.12 10.98 -13.47
C GLN A 17 7.03 10.11 -12.59
N CYS A 18 6.57 9.72 -11.40
CA CYS A 18 7.36 9.03 -10.38
C CYS A 18 6.53 7.94 -9.71
N TYR A 19 7.22 6.94 -9.17
CA TYR A 19 6.70 5.91 -8.27
C TYR A 19 7.69 5.73 -7.11
N PHE A 20 7.30 4.99 -6.07
CA PHE A 20 8.17 4.67 -4.94
C PHE A 20 8.85 3.31 -5.12
N TYR A 21 10.12 3.19 -4.73
CA TYR A 21 10.89 1.94 -4.83
C TYR A 21 11.88 1.79 -3.67
N GLY A 22 12.36 0.57 -3.44
CA GLY A 22 13.15 0.19 -2.26
C GLY A 22 14.59 0.71 -2.22
N GLN A 23 15.14 1.15 -3.36
CA GLN A 23 16.51 1.65 -3.51
C GLN A 23 17.57 0.59 -3.14
N VAL A 24 18.48 0.78 -2.16
CA VAL A 24 19.60 -0.18 -1.92
C VAL A 24 19.55 -0.91 -0.57
N SER A 25 18.55 -0.61 0.26
CA SER A 25 18.43 -1.22 1.59
C SER A 25 17.67 -2.53 1.53
N ASP A 26 18.03 -3.50 2.39
CA ASP A 26 17.29 -4.78 2.51
C ASP A 26 15.82 -4.56 2.84
N VAL A 27 15.53 -3.56 3.68
CA VAL A 27 14.17 -3.14 4.01
C VAL A 27 14.11 -1.62 3.95
N THR A 28 13.19 -1.11 3.14
CA THR A 28 12.85 0.31 3.07
C THR A 28 11.38 0.48 3.49
N SER A 29 11.08 1.54 4.24
CA SER A 29 9.71 1.79 4.69
C SER A 29 9.35 3.25 4.63
N MET A 30 8.08 3.52 4.31
CA MET A 30 7.45 4.82 4.42
C MET A 30 6.04 4.65 4.98
N TRP A 31 5.52 5.70 5.61
CA TRP A 31 4.20 5.65 6.23
C TRP A 31 3.51 7.01 6.17
N GLN A 32 2.18 6.97 6.24
CA GLN A 32 1.35 8.15 6.37
C GLN A 32 0.26 7.90 7.42
N TYR A 33 0.14 8.84 8.34
CA TYR A 33 -0.95 8.87 9.31
C TYR A 33 -2.07 9.78 8.80
N VAL A 34 -3.29 9.24 8.74
CA VAL A 34 -4.48 9.92 8.23
C VAL A 34 -5.47 10.10 9.38
N ASN A 35 -5.71 11.35 9.76
CA ASN A 35 -6.75 11.68 10.73
C ASN A 35 -8.13 11.70 10.04
N MET A 36 -9.08 10.92 10.55
CA MET A 36 -10.42 10.82 9.96
C MET A 36 -11.41 11.86 10.51
N ALA A 37 -11.11 12.50 11.64
CA ALA A 37 -12.04 13.37 12.37
C ALA A 37 -12.50 14.60 11.56
N SER A 38 -11.72 15.04 10.58
CA SER A 38 -12.07 16.18 9.70
C SER A 38 -13.00 15.80 8.55
N SER A 39 -13.13 14.50 8.23
CA SER A 39 -13.78 14.02 7.00
C SER A 39 -14.94 13.07 7.25
N ILE A 40 -15.02 12.46 8.44
CA ILE A 40 -16.01 11.44 8.77
C ILE A 40 -16.60 11.74 10.14
N ASN A 41 -17.93 11.73 10.24
CA ASN A 41 -18.61 11.82 11.53
C ASN A 41 -18.31 10.54 12.34
N PRO A 42 -17.70 10.63 13.54
CA PRO A 42 -17.31 9.46 14.33
C PRO A 42 -18.50 8.60 14.75
N VAL A 43 -19.71 9.16 14.87
CA VAL A 43 -20.93 8.38 15.18
C VAL A 43 -21.23 7.36 14.08
N LEU A 44 -20.92 7.69 12.83
CA LEU A 44 -21.14 6.79 11.69
C LEU A 44 -20.14 5.63 11.69
N ILE A 45 -18.91 5.89 12.11
CA ILE A 45 -17.89 4.85 12.35
C ILE A 45 -18.35 3.94 13.50
N ASP A 46 -18.77 4.53 14.61
CA ASP A 46 -19.11 3.77 15.81
C ASP A 46 -20.38 2.92 15.61
N ASN A 47 -21.31 3.38 14.78
CA ASN A 47 -22.49 2.63 14.33
C ASN A 47 -22.22 1.66 13.16
N GLN A 48 -20.96 1.47 12.76
CA GLN A 48 -20.54 0.55 11.69
C GLN A 48 -21.20 0.80 10.33
N THR A 49 -21.40 2.07 9.97
CA THR A 49 -21.97 2.46 8.67
C THR A 49 -20.91 2.90 7.67
N VAL A 50 -19.70 3.25 8.14
CA VAL A 50 -18.61 3.69 7.27
C VAL A 50 -17.81 2.49 6.77
N ARG A 51 -17.60 2.45 5.47
CA ARG A 51 -16.77 1.47 4.75
C ARG A 51 -15.50 2.14 4.24
N PHE A 52 -14.48 1.34 4.01
CA PHE A 52 -13.27 1.77 3.31
C PHE A 52 -13.03 0.90 2.08
N ASN A 53 -12.33 1.46 1.11
CA ASN A 53 -11.64 0.71 0.08
C ASN A 53 -10.18 1.17 0.08
N PHE A 54 -9.30 0.21 -0.06
CA PHE A 54 -7.86 0.40 0.02
C PHE A 54 -7.22 -0.32 -1.16
N SER A 55 -6.44 0.42 -1.94
CA SER A 55 -5.81 -0.10 -3.15
C SER A 55 -4.42 0.46 -3.36
N ALA A 56 -3.64 -0.25 -4.16
CA ALA A 56 -2.31 0.16 -4.60
C ALA A 56 -1.95 -0.60 -5.88
N TRP A 57 -1.05 -0.03 -6.67
CA TRP A 57 -0.36 -0.73 -7.74
C TRP A 57 0.99 -1.22 -7.21
N ILE A 58 1.18 -2.54 -7.17
CA ILE A 58 2.32 -3.15 -6.48
C ILE A 58 3.04 -4.12 -7.43
N GLY A 59 4.36 -4.07 -7.46
CA GLY A 59 5.15 -5.04 -8.22
C GLY A 59 6.65 -4.80 -8.09
N GLY A 60 7.36 -5.00 -9.19
CA GLY A 60 8.82 -4.90 -9.20
C GLY A 60 9.43 -5.22 -10.55
N TYR A 61 10.71 -5.58 -10.54
CA TYR A 61 11.52 -5.73 -11.74
C TYR A 61 11.76 -7.19 -12.14
N SER A 62 11.66 -7.47 -13.45
CA SER A 62 12.09 -8.73 -14.09
C SER A 62 11.61 -9.97 -13.30
N SER A 63 12.49 -10.95 -13.08
CA SER A 63 12.24 -12.16 -12.32
C SER A 63 12.64 -12.06 -10.84
N GLN A 64 12.83 -10.85 -10.28
CA GLN A 64 13.24 -10.67 -8.88
C GLN A 64 12.02 -10.67 -7.94
N ASP A 65 12.16 -11.34 -6.79
CA ASP A 65 11.09 -11.49 -5.78
C ASP A 65 11.07 -10.35 -4.74
N ASP A 66 11.90 -9.33 -4.94
CA ASP A 66 11.79 -8.07 -4.21
C ASP A 66 10.36 -7.55 -4.29
N ASN A 67 9.80 -7.22 -3.13
CA ASN A 67 8.37 -7.08 -3.00
C ASN A 67 7.98 -5.92 -2.10
N VAL A 68 6.75 -5.46 -2.29
CA VAL A 68 6.12 -4.45 -1.44
C VAL A 68 4.91 -5.04 -0.74
N GLN A 69 4.79 -4.74 0.54
CA GLN A 69 3.57 -4.86 1.30
C GLN A 69 3.05 -3.46 1.66
N VAL A 70 1.76 -3.21 1.41
CA VAL A 70 1.09 -1.98 1.84
C VAL A 70 0.03 -2.37 2.86
N SER A 71 0.15 -1.87 4.08
CA SER A 71 -0.74 -2.18 5.19
C SER A 71 -1.55 -0.97 5.61
N LEU A 72 -2.78 -1.22 6.06
CA LEU A 72 -3.71 -0.25 6.62
C LEU A 72 -4.11 -0.71 8.01
N THR A 73 -3.75 0.07 9.02
CA THR A 73 -4.12 -0.17 10.42
C THR A 73 -4.98 0.97 10.93
N PHE A 74 -6.14 0.67 11.48
CA PHE A 74 -6.99 1.67 12.13
C PHE A 74 -6.57 1.88 13.58
N ILE A 75 -6.63 3.13 14.02
CA ILE A 75 -6.13 3.56 15.32
C ILE A 75 -7.23 4.33 16.05
N ASN A 76 -7.45 4.01 17.32
CA ASN A 76 -8.43 4.68 18.17
C ASN A 76 -7.86 5.95 18.83
N GLN A 77 -8.70 6.68 19.58
CA GLN A 77 -8.29 7.90 20.29
C GLN A 77 -7.20 7.71 21.35
N LEU A 78 -6.96 6.47 21.79
CA LEU A 78 -5.92 6.12 22.76
C LEU A 78 -4.61 5.71 22.07
N ASN A 79 -4.49 5.92 20.76
CA ASN A 79 -3.38 5.49 19.90
C ASN A 79 -3.18 3.95 19.88
N GLN A 80 -4.26 3.19 20.04
CA GLN A 80 -4.23 1.73 19.95
C GLN A 80 -4.77 1.27 18.60
N ALA A 81 -4.14 0.23 18.02
CA ALA A 81 -4.67 -0.44 16.85
C ALA A 81 -6.02 -1.10 17.16
N VAL A 82 -6.99 -0.95 16.26
CA VAL A 82 -8.33 -1.53 16.38
C VAL A 82 -8.75 -2.25 15.10
N GLY A 83 -9.47 -3.35 15.26
CA GLY A 83 -9.82 -4.23 14.14
C GLY A 83 -8.60 -4.97 13.57
N SER A 84 -8.80 -5.60 12.41
CA SER A 84 -7.73 -6.29 11.69
C SER A 84 -7.00 -5.34 10.75
N THR A 85 -5.67 -5.44 10.69
CA THR A 85 -4.86 -4.77 9.68
C THR A 85 -5.18 -5.34 8.29
N SER A 86 -5.51 -4.48 7.35
CA SER A 86 -5.67 -4.86 5.94
C SER A 86 -4.34 -4.79 5.22
N VAL A 87 -4.03 -5.78 4.40
CA VAL A 87 -2.72 -5.91 3.74
C VAL A 87 -2.93 -6.13 2.24
N LEU A 88 -2.19 -5.38 1.43
CA LEU A 88 -2.03 -5.58 0.00
C LEU A 88 -0.62 -6.07 -0.29
N GLY A 89 -0.51 -7.14 -1.07
CA GLY A 89 0.76 -7.81 -1.33
C GLY A 89 1.15 -8.83 -0.24
N PRO A 90 2.38 -9.38 -0.28
CA PRO A 90 3.42 -9.06 -1.26
C PRO A 90 3.01 -9.44 -2.70
N VAL A 91 3.58 -8.76 -3.68
CA VAL A 91 3.56 -9.20 -5.08
C VAL A 91 4.94 -9.73 -5.41
N LEU A 92 5.00 -11.00 -5.78
CA LEU A 92 6.24 -11.70 -6.12
C LEU A 92 6.43 -11.76 -7.64
N ALA A 93 7.60 -12.21 -8.11
CA ALA A 93 7.88 -12.34 -9.54
C ALA A 93 6.88 -13.27 -10.23
N VAL A 94 6.46 -14.35 -9.56
CA VAL A 94 5.49 -15.31 -10.09
C VAL A 94 4.13 -14.68 -10.35
N ASP A 95 3.69 -13.73 -9.51
CA ASP A 95 2.42 -13.02 -9.69
C ASP A 95 2.44 -12.15 -10.95
N ARG A 96 3.63 -11.63 -11.30
CA ARG A 96 3.88 -10.79 -12.49
C ARG A 96 4.23 -11.61 -13.74
N GLY A 97 4.18 -12.95 -13.69
CA GLY A 97 4.64 -13.79 -14.80
C GLY A 97 6.13 -13.60 -15.13
N SER A 98 6.94 -13.25 -14.11
CA SER A 98 8.38 -12.99 -14.21
C SER A 98 8.78 -11.85 -15.16
N VAL A 99 7.90 -10.85 -15.36
CA VAL A 99 8.19 -9.62 -16.10
C VAL A 99 7.95 -8.38 -15.26
N SER A 100 8.67 -7.29 -15.53
CA SER A 100 8.47 -6.02 -14.83
C SER A 100 7.05 -5.49 -15.04
N GLU A 101 6.31 -5.28 -13.96
CA GLU A 101 4.92 -4.80 -13.96
C GLU A 101 4.51 -4.37 -12.55
N LEU A 102 3.57 -3.43 -12.45
CA LEU A 102 2.79 -3.18 -11.24
C LEU A 102 1.39 -3.79 -11.41
N LEU A 103 0.97 -4.63 -10.47
CA LEU A 103 -0.35 -5.24 -10.45
C LEU A 103 -1.27 -4.46 -9.51
N PHE A 104 -2.48 -4.17 -9.95
CA PHE A 104 -3.49 -3.56 -9.11
C PHE A 104 -3.95 -4.54 -8.02
N LYS A 105 -3.82 -4.13 -6.76
CA LYS A 105 -4.32 -4.86 -5.59
C LYS A 105 -5.32 -3.98 -4.85
N GLN A 106 -6.40 -4.57 -4.38
CA GLN A 106 -7.40 -3.87 -3.59
C GLN A 106 -8.06 -4.77 -2.55
N THR A 107 -8.55 -4.13 -1.50
CA THR A 107 -9.43 -4.73 -0.50
C THR A 107 -10.42 -3.69 0.00
N SER A 108 -11.49 -4.14 0.64
CA SER A 108 -12.49 -3.24 1.23
C SER A 108 -13.09 -3.87 2.47
N GLY A 109 -13.66 -3.04 3.34
CA GLY A 109 -14.24 -3.51 4.60
C GLY A 109 -14.99 -2.41 5.33
N LEU A 110 -15.47 -2.74 6.52
CA LEU A 110 -15.99 -1.76 7.46
C LEU A 110 -14.84 -1.08 8.19
N VAL A 111 -14.96 0.21 8.44
CA VAL A 111 -14.07 0.89 9.39
C VAL A 111 -14.39 0.35 10.79
N PRO A 112 -13.40 -0.15 11.55
CA PRO A 112 -13.65 -0.68 12.89
C PRO A 112 -14.25 0.37 13.82
N THR A 113 -15.20 -0.04 14.66
CA THR A 113 -15.75 0.78 15.74
C THR A 113 -14.62 1.40 16.57
N SER A 114 -14.78 2.64 17.03
CA SER A 114 -13.79 3.44 17.77
C SER A 114 -12.58 3.95 16.98
N ALA A 115 -12.42 3.59 15.70
CA ALA A 115 -11.36 4.15 14.88
C ALA A 115 -11.52 5.68 14.73
N ARG A 116 -10.40 6.40 14.81
CA ARG A 116 -10.32 7.87 14.67
C ARG A 116 -9.27 8.30 13.67
N SER A 117 -8.31 7.44 13.39
CA SER A 117 -7.28 7.61 12.39
C SER A 117 -6.94 6.28 11.73
N SER A 118 -6.14 6.35 10.68
CA SER A 118 -5.53 5.19 10.05
C SER A 118 -4.06 5.44 9.76
N LEU A 119 -3.24 4.41 9.90
CA LEU A 119 -1.84 4.37 9.50
C LEU A 119 -1.73 3.51 8.25
N VAL A 120 -1.26 4.11 7.16
CA VAL A 120 -0.85 3.41 5.96
C VAL A 120 0.67 3.24 6.02
N THR A 121 1.15 2.00 5.95
CA THR A 121 2.59 1.70 5.97
C THR A 121 2.95 0.90 4.74
N VAL A 122 3.98 1.34 4.04
CA VAL A 122 4.64 0.61 2.96
C VAL A 122 5.93 0.02 3.50
N THR A 123 6.13 -1.26 3.23
CA THR A 123 7.37 -1.98 3.49
C THR A 123 7.83 -2.62 2.19
N ILE A 124 9.04 -2.27 1.77
CA ILE A 124 9.68 -2.77 0.56
C ILE A 124 10.85 -3.66 1.00
N THR A 125 10.84 -4.92 0.60
CA THR A 125 11.81 -5.93 1.06
C THR A 125 12.57 -6.50 -0.12
N ARG A 126 13.90 -6.43 -0.03
CA ARG A 126 14.80 -7.13 -0.93
C ARG A 126 14.88 -8.59 -0.53
N THR A 127 14.63 -9.48 -1.46
CA THR A 127 14.71 -10.94 -1.26
C THR A 127 15.61 -11.62 -2.28
N ALA A 128 15.96 -10.94 -3.37
CA ALA A 128 16.88 -11.39 -4.39
C ALA A 128 17.94 -10.32 -4.68
N GLY A 129 19.05 -10.71 -5.32
CA GLY A 129 20.12 -9.79 -5.68
C GLY A 129 20.97 -9.30 -4.50
N ILE A 130 21.91 -8.39 -4.79
CA ILE A 130 22.86 -7.83 -3.80
C ILE A 130 23.02 -6.30 -3.87
N SER A 131 22.47 -5.63 -4.89
CA SER A 131 22.59 -4.17 -5.06
C SER A 131 21.31 -3.44 -4.71
N ASP A 132 20.24 -3.72 -5.46
CA ASP A 132 19.02 -2.93 -5.44
C ASP A 132 17.87 -3.72 -4.83
N ASN A 133 16.90 -2.97 -4.30
CA ASN A 133 15.64 -3.44 -3.76
C ASN A 133 14.54 -2.97 -4.71
N ASP A 134 14.13 -3.89 -5.57
CA ASP A 134 13.35 -3.60 -6.77
C ASP A 134 11.84 -3.65 -6.56
N GLY A 135 11.39 -3.77 -5.30
CA GLY A 135 9.99 -3.63 -4.96
C GLY A 135 9.52 -2.21 -5.26
N CYS A 136 8.42 -2.09 -6.01
CA CYS A 136 7.87 -0.84 -6.49
C CYS A 136 6.38 -0.70 -6.13
N VAL A 137 5.97 0.52 -5.78
CA VAL A 137 4.57 0.84 -5.50
C VAL A 137 4.18 2.20 -6.06
N ASP A 138 2.96 2.29 -6.56
CA ASP A 138 2.37 3.52 -7.09
C ASP A 138 0.87 3.60 -6.78
N ASN A 139 0.29 4.80 -6.90
CA ASN A 139 -1.15 5.07 -6.79
C ASN A 139 -1.82 4.38 -5.58
N ILE A 140 -1.22 4.53 -4.39
CA ILE A 140 -1.82 4.07 -3.12
C ILE A 140 -3.03 4.96 -2.84
N ALA A 141 -4.21 4.35 -2.71
CA ALA A 141 -5.45 5.06 -2.48
C ALA A 141 -6.23 4.45 -1.31
N LEU A 142 -6.72 5.33 -0.43
CA LEU A 142 -7.64 5.01 0.65
C LEU A 142 -8.81 5.98 0.57
N TYR A 143 -10.01 5.45 0.44
CA TYR A 143 -11.24 6.27 0.48
C TYR A 143 -12.29 5.65 1.40
N PHE A 144 -13.05 6.53 2.03
CA PHE A 144 -14.12 6.19 2.96
C PHE A 144 -15.46 6.53 2.34
N TYR A 145 -16.45 5.66 2.53
CA TYR A 145 -17.79 5.82 1.98
C TYR A 145 -18.84 5.21 2.93
N GLN A 146 -20.11 5.47 2.67
CA GLN A 146 -21.25 4.90 3.38
C GLN A 146 -22.03 4.00 2.41
#